data_AF-A0A0S9PPP2-F1
#
_entry.id   AF-A0A0S9PPP2-F1
#
_cell.length_a   1.000
_cell.length_b   1.000
_cell.length_c   1.000
_cell.angle_alpha   90.00
_cell.angle_beta   90.00
_cell.angle_gamma   90.00
#
_symmetry.space_group_name_H-M   'P 1'
#
loop_
_entity.id
_entity.type
_entity.pdbx_description
1 polymer ?
#
loop_
_entity_poly.entity_id
_entity_poly.type
_entity_poly.pdbx_seq_one_letter_code
_entity_poly.pdbx_strand_id
1 'polypeptide(L)'
;MTARSITARCLPSLLVAGFLAAGAVLPAHAKETPIGPHVIQNGLEVAAVYLQPIEMDPPDMMRAAAQSDLHLEADIRAAKDNRNGFAEGDWVPSLAVSFELTKLDGEAATGPKVSGTLMPMVANDGPHYGDNVKLSGPGRYRLKLTVAPPGAGQHFGRHVDKETGVAEWFKPFDLIQDFTFAGIGKKGAY
;
A
#
# COMPACT_ATOMS: atom_id res chain seq x y z
N MET A 1 -59.36 -46.67 58.74
CA MET A 1 -58.02 -46.02 58.68
C MET A 1 -57.40 -46.35 57.34
N THR A 2 -57.38 -45.40 56.40
CA THR A 2 -56.52 -45.45 55.21
C THR A 2 -56.39 -44.01 54.71
N ALA A 3 -55.20 -43.44 54.93
CA ALA A 3 -54.89 -42.03 54.68
C ALA A 3 -54.62 -41.77 53.19
N ARG A 4 -55.08 -40.61 52.70
CA ARG A 4 -54.77 -40.06 51.39
C ARG A 4 -53.37 -39.43 51.41
N SER A 5 -52.56 -39.73 50.41
CA SER A 5 -51.29 -39.05 50.15
C SER A 5 -51.44 -38.19 48.89
N ILE A 6 -51.25 -36.88 49.05
CA ILE A 6 -51.11 -35.88 47.99
C ILE A 6 -49.61 -35.71 47.76
N THR A 7 -49.14 -35.87 46.52
CA THR A 7 -47.80 -35.41 46.13
C THR A 7 -47.88 -34.54 44.88
N ALA A 8 -47.23 -33.40 44.99
CA ALA A 8 -47.30 -32.24 44.12
C ALA A 8 -46.61 -32.45 42.77
N ARG A 9 -47.15 -31.82 41.72
CA ARG A 9 -46.53 -31.71 40.40
C ARG A 9 -45.49 -30.58 40.43
N CYS A 10 -44.21 -30.92 40.27
CA CYS A 10 -43.16 -29.95 39.92
C CYS A 10 -43.15 -29.74 38.40
N LEU A 11 -43.35 -28.51 37.95
CA LEU A 11 -43.05 -28.08 36.58
C LEU A 11 -41.53 -27.84 36.45
N PRO A 12 -40.84 -28.38 35.44
CA PRO A 12 -39.46 -28.00 35.16
C PRO A 12 -39.43 -26.68 34.39
N SER A 13 -38.87 -25.64 35.01
CA SER A 13 -38.52 -24.37 34.35
C SER A 13 -37.41 -24.61 33.32
N LEU A 14 -37.71 -24.47 32.03
CA LEU A 14 -36.68 -24.42 30.98
C LEU A 14 -35.92 -23.08 31.08
N LEU A 15 -34.67 -23.15 31.54
CA LEU A 15 -33.68 -22.08 31.35
C LEU A 15 -33.20 -22.10 29.90
N VAL A 16 -33.63 -21.12 29.10
CA VAL A 16 -33.07 -20.86 27.77
C VAL A 16 -31.72 -20.17 27.95
N ALA A 17 -30.64 -20.93 27.81
CA ALA A 17 -29.29 -20.37 27.73
C ALA A 17 -29.07 -19.77 26.34
N GLY A 18 -29.14 -18.44 26.25
CA GLY A 18 -28.79 -17.70 25.05
C GLY A 18 -27.28 -17.75 24.81
N PHE A 19 -26.84 -18.53 23.83
CA PHE A 19 -25.49 -18.42 23.27
C PHE A 19 -25.39 -17.09 22.51
N LEU A 20 -24.80 -16.06 23.14
CA LEU A 20 -24.27 -14.92 22.40
C LEU A 20 -23.08 -15.40 21.57
N ALA A 21 -23.31 -15.65 20.29
CA ALA A 21 -22.24 -15.76 19.30
C ALA A 21 -21.62 -14.36 19.16
N ALA A 22 -20.58 -14.09 19.95
CA ALA A 22 -19.69 -12.96 19.69
C ALA A 22 -19.04 -13.21 18.33
N GLY A 23 -19.50 -12.51 17.30
CA GLY A 23 -18.90 -12.56 15.98
C GLY A 23 -17.43 -12.16 16.09
N ALA A 24 -16.54 -13.09 15.78
CA ALA A 24 -15.12 -12.80 15.69
C ALA A 24 -14.91 -11.76 14.58
N VAL A 25 -14.55 -10.53 14.97
CA VAL A 25 -14.13 -9.51 14.03
C VAL A 25 -12.73 -9.91 13.56
N LEU A 26 -12.65 -10.50 12.37
CA LEU A 26 -11.36 -10.76 11.74
C LEU A 26 -10.71 -9.42 11.36
N PRO A 27 -9.39 -9.23 11.59
CA PRO A 27 -8.70 -8.03 11.16
C PRO A 27 -8.81 -7.89 9.64
N ALA A 28 -9.30 -6.75 9.18
CA ALA A 28 -9.34 -6.41 7.76
C ALA A 28 -7.95 -5.92 7.33
N HIS A 29 -7.18 -6.78 6.66
CA HIS A 29 -5.92 -6.38 6.04
C HIS A 29 -6.19 -5.83 4.63
N ALA A 30 -5.54 -4.72 4.29
CA ALA A 30 -5.45 -4.29 2.91
C ALA A 30 -4.70 -5.37 2.13
N LYS A 31 -5.25 -5.78 0.99
CA LYS A 31 -4.56 -6.73 0.11
C LYS A 31 -3.85 -5.97 -0.98
N GLU A 32 -2.54 -5.83 -0.84
CA GLU A 32 -1.68 -5.32 -1.88
C GLU A 32 -1.65 -6.27 -3.08
N THR A 33 -1.65 -5.67 -4.27
CA THR A 33 -1.46 -6.36 -5.54
C THR A 33 -0.16 -5.88 -6.17
N PRO A 34 0.84 -6.76 -6.35
CA PRO A 34 2.10 -6.40 -6.96
C PRO A 34 1.96 -5.92 -8.41
N ILE A 35 2.71 -4.88 -8.75
CA ILE A 35 2.91 -4.39 -10.12
C ILE A 35 4.32 -4.82 -10.54
N GLY A 36 4.43 -5.83 -11.39
CA GLY A 36 5.72 -6.35 -11.85
C GLY A 36 6.61 -6.95 -10.76
N PRO A 37 7.88 -7.26 -11.08
CA PRO A 37 8.86 -7.77 -10.13
C PRO A 37 9.51 -6.65 -9.31
N HIS A 38 10.16 -6.99 -8.20
CA HIS A 38 11.06 -6.06 -7.52
C HIS A 38 12.26 -5.75 -8.41
N VAL A 39 12.72 -4.50 -8.42
CA VAL A 39 13.88 -4.06 -9.21
C VAL A 39 14.96 -3.56 -8.27
N ILE A 40 16.16 -4.13 -8.39
CA ILE A 40 17.34 -3.65 -7.69
C ILE A 40 18.16 -2.77 -8.63
N GLN A 41 18.32 -1.50 -8.28
CA GLN A 41 19.08 -0.55 -9.07
C GLN A 41 19.63 0.58 -8.19
N ASN A 42 20.88 0.99 -8.45
CA ASN A 42 21.54 2.08 -7.72
C ASN A 42 21.58 1.91 -6.18
N GLY A 43 21.71 0.68 -5.68
CA GLY A 43 21.69 0.41 -4.24
C GLY A 43 20.31 0.54 -3.60
N LEU A 44 19.24 0.48 -4.40
CA LEU A 44 17.85 0.50 -3.96
C LEU A 44 17.13 -0.75 -4.49
N GLU A 45 16.30 -1.34 -3.65
CA GLU A 45 15.24 -2.26 -4.06
C GLU A 45 13.93 -1.48 -4.14
N VAL A 46 13.29 -1.51 -5.31
CA VAL A 46 12.05 -0.79 -5.60
C VAL A 46 10.98 -1.80 -5.97
N ALA A 47 9.87 -1.80 -5.23
CA ALA A 47 8.66 -2.54 -5.55
C ALA A 47 7.50 -1.55 -5.75
N ALA A 48 6.60 -1.89 -6.66
CA ALA A 48 5.36 -1.14 -6.88
C ALA A 48 4.18 -2.05 -6.57
N VAL A 49 3.21 -1.53 -5.83
CA VAL A 49 1.98 -2.25 -5.47
C VAL A 49 0.79 -1.33 -5.63
N TYR A 50 -0.40 -1.90 -5.68
CA TYR A 50 -1.63 -1.15 -5.49
C TYR A 50 -2.60 -1.87 -4.55
N LEU A 51 -3.43 -1.10 -3.87
CA LEU A 51 -4.54 -1.60 -3.05
C LEU A 51 -5.77 -0.70 -3.20
N GLN A 52 -6.80 -0.92 -2.37
CA GLN A 52 -7.94 -0.01 -2.33
C GLN A 52 -7.51 1.44 -2.00
N PRO A 53 -8.19 2.47 -2.54
CA PRO A 53 -7.97 3.85 -2.12
C PRO A 53 -8.06 4.01 -0.61
N ILE A 54 -7.19 4.86 -0.07
CA ILE A 54 -7.08 5.10 1.38
C ILE A 54 -7.45 6.54 1.73
N GLU A 55 -7.93 6.73 2.96
CA GLU A 55 -8.13 8.05 3.57
C GLU A 55 -6.81 8.49 4.22
N MET A 56 -6.51 9.79 4.17
CA MET A 56 -5.24 10.35 4.61
C MET A 56 -5.47 11.61 5.44
N ASP A 57 -4.60 11.81 6.41
CA ASP A 57 -4.50 13.03 7.21
C ASP A 57 -3.08 13.63 7.04
N PRO A 58 -2.94 14.95 6.78
CA PRO A 58 -4.01 15.92 6.55
C PRO A 58 -4.88 15.62 5.32
N PRO A 59 -6.17 16.05 5.33
CA PRO A 59 -7.01 15.99 4.14
C PRO A 59 -6.41 16.80 3.00
N ASP A 60 -6.84 16.50 1.77
CA ASP A 60 -6.41 17.18 0.54
C ASP A 60 -4.91 17.07 0.20
N MET A 61 -4.13 16.25 0.92
CA MET A 61 -2.77 15.87 0.50
C MET A 61 -2.77 15.18 -0.87
N MET A 62 -3.79 14.36 -1.12
CA MET A 62 -3.96 13.60 -2.35
C MET A 62 -5.42 13.57 -2.76
N ARG A 63 -5.69 13.00 -3.94
CA ARG A 63 -7.06 12.77 -4.40
C ARG A 63 -7.87 12.02 -3.33
N ALA A 64 -9.10 12.48 -3.10
CA ALA A 64 -10.00 11.81 -2.16
C ALA A 64 -10.21 10.33 -2.53
N ALA A 65 -10.24 9.45 -1.52
CA ALA A 65 -10.42 8.01 -1.69
C ALA A 65 -11.66 7.67 -2.53
N ALA A 66 -12.78 8.33 -2.24
CA ALA A 66 -14.06 8.14 -2.93
C ALA A 66 -14.05 8.52 -4.42
N GLN A 67 -13.03 9.25 -4.87
CA GLN A 67 -12.85 9.69 -6.26
C GLN A 67 -11.75 8.91 -6.98
N SER A 68 -11.21 7.86 -6.36
CA SER A 68 -10.05 7.13 -6.84
C SER A 68 -10.40 5.67 -7.10
N ASP A 69 -9.61 5.00 -7.95
CA ASP A 69 -9.80 3.59 -8.29
C ASP A 69 -8.82 2.69 -7.54
N LEU A 70 -7.62 3.20 -7.23
CA LEU A 70 -6.60 2.52 -6.44
C LEU A 70 -5.78 3.50 -5.60
N HIS A 71 -5.11 2.98 -4.58
CA HIS A 71 -3.94 3.62 -3.99
C HIS A 71 -2.69 2.96 -4.60
N LEU A 72 -1.84 3.76 -5.25
CA LEU A 72 -0.59 3.30 -5.87
C LEU A 72 0.53 3.57 -4.89
N GLU A 73 1.35 2.55 -4.62
CA GLU A 73 2.49 2.67 -3.72
C GLU A 73 3.80 2.27 -4.40
N ALA A 74 4.88 2.87 -3.94
CA ALA A 74 6.25 2.47 -4.22
C ALA A 74 7.00 2.25 -2.91
N ASP A 75 7.37 1.00 -2.66
CA ASP A 75 8.23 0.59 -1.56
C ASP A 75 9.68 0.66 -2.00
N ILE A 76 10.43 1.58 -1.40
CA ILE A 76 11.83 1.81 -1.77
C ILE A 76 12.70 1.60 -0.54
N ARG A 77 13.47 0.51 -0.59
CA ARG A 77 14.38 0.10 0.48
C ARG A 77 15.82 0.11 0.00
N ALA A 78 16.75 0.29 0.92
CA ALA A 78 18.16 0.18 0.61
C ALA A 78 18.51 -1.28 0.31
N ALA A 79 19.09 -1.52 -0.87
CA ALA A 79 19.64 -2.82 -1.22
C ALA A 79 20.98 -3.02 -0.50
N LYS A 80 21.48 -4.26 -0.50
CA LYS A 80 22.74 -4.65 0.14
C LYS A 80 23.95 -3.80 -0.28
N ASP A 81 23.96 -3.31 -1.51
CA ASP A 81 25.04 -2.51 -2.08
C ASP A 81 24.78 -1.00 -2.00
N ASN A 82 23.87 -0.53 -1.13
CA ASN A 82 23.63 0.88 -0.92
C ASN A 82 24.92 1.63 -0.54
N ARG A 83 25.21 2.73 -1.25
CA ARG A 83 26.43 3.53 -1.06
C ARG A 83 26.17 4.89 -0.43
N ASN A 84 24.91 5.18 -0.08
CA ASN A 84 24.45 6.47 0.41
C ASN A 84 24.21 6.48 1.93
N GLY A 85 24.60 5.42 2.64
CA GLY A 85 24.64 5.37 4.11
C GLY A 85 23.44 4.69 4.77
N PHE A 86 22.55 4.07 4.00
CA PHE A 86 21.40 3.32 4.54
C PHE A 86 21.77 1.84 4.74
N ALA A 87 21.26 1.22 5.81
CA ALA A 87 21.45 -0.21 6.04
C ALA A 87 20.50 -1.03 5.13
N GLU A 88 20.91 -2.25 4.78
CA GLU A 88 20.08 -3.15 3.95
C GLU A 88 18.68 -3.33 4.55
N GLY A 89 17.65 -3.11 3.74
CA GLY A 89 16.24 -3.23 4.13
C GLY A 89 15.61 -1.97 4.73
N ASP A 90 16.41 -0.96 5.09
CA ASP A 90 15.88 0.33 5.58
C ASP A 90 15.07 1.02 4.49
N TRP A 91 13.95 1.64 4.88
CA TRP A 91 13.24 2.55 3.98
C TRP A 91 14.10 3.77 3.67
N VAL A 92 14.12 4.18 2.40
CA VAL A 92 14.92 5.32 1.94
C VAL A 92 14.03 6.56 1.83
N PRO A 93 14.17 7.56 2.73
CA PRO A 93 13.35 8.77 2.73
C PRO A 93 13.82 9.79 1.69
N SER A 94 13.06 10.89 1.58
CA SER A 94 13.42 12.11 0.84
C SER A 94 13.67 11.94 -0.67
N LEU A 95 13.39 10.76 -1.23
CA LEU A 95 13.34 10.56 -2.67
C LEU A 95 12.22 11.40 -3.30
N ALA A 96 12.43 11.83 -4.54
CA ALA A 96 11.36 12.35 -5.38
C ALA A 96 10.88 11.22 -6.29
N VAL A 97 9.65 10.78 -6.10
CA VAL A 97 9.06 9.64 -6.81
C VAL A 97 7.87 10.13 -7.61
N SER A 98 7.87 9.88 -8.92
CA SER A 98 6.77 10.26 -9.80
C SER A 98 6.35 9.09 -10.67
N PHE A 99 5.12 9.12 -11.16
CA PHE A 99 4.57 8.05 -11.95
C PHE A 99 3.90 8.56 -13.22
N GLU A 100 3.88 7.70 -14.23
CA GLU A 100 2.98 7.79 -15.38
C GLU A 100 2.30 6.43 -15.59
N LEU A 101 0.98 6.45 -15.78
CA LEU A 101 0.15 5.30 -16.05
C LEU A 101 -0.55 5.47 -17.39
N THR A 102 -0.42 4.47 -18.25
CA THR A 102 -1.01 4.48 -19.59
C THR A 102 -1.80 3.19 -19.80
N LYS A 103 -3.08 3.31 -20.18
CA LYS A 103 -3.89 2.13 -20.55
C LYS A 103 -3.42 1.56 -21.88
N LEU A 104 -3.32 0.24 -21.95
CA LEU A 104 -2.86 -0.49 -23.13
C LEU A 104 -3.97 -1.33 -23.77
N ASP A 105 -3.89 -1.49 -25.09
CA ASP A 105 -4.48 -2.58 -25.87
C ASP A 105 -3.37 -3.24 -26.70
N GLY A 106 -3.02 -4.48 -26.37
CA GLY A 106 -1.72 -5.04 -26.73
C GLY A 106 -0.60 -4.12 -26.20
N GLU A 107 0.30 -3.66 -27.07
CA GLU A 107 1.35 -2.70 -26.74
C GLU A 107 0.98 -1.24 -27.03
N ALA A 108 -0.19 -1.00 -27.65
CA ALA A 108 -0.62 0.34 -28.03
C ALA A 108 -1.25 1.08 -26.84
N ALA A 109 -0.86 2.33 -26.64
CA ALA A 109 -1.52 3.23 -25.70
C ALA A 109 -2.90 3.61 -26.24
N THR A 110 -3.96 3.38 -25.46
CA THR A 110 -5.35 3.58 -25.90
C THR A 110 -6.15 4.57 -25.04
N GLY A 111 -5.58 5.04 -23.93
CA GLY A 111 -6.23 5.97 -23.02
C GLY A 111 -5.37 7.20 -22.70
N PRO A 112 -5.94 8.21 -22.03
CA PRO A 112 -5.17 9.33 -21.53
C PRO A 112 -4.11 8.86 -20.55
N LYS A 113 -2.95 9.52 -20.58
CA LYS A 113 -1.90 9.33 -19.59
C LYS A 113 -2.35 9.93 -18.26
N VAL A 114 -2.20 9.18 -17.18
CA VAL A 114 -2.37 9.67 -15.80
C VAL A 114 -0.99 9.79 -15.18
N SER A 115 -0.65 10.92 -14.58
CA SER A 115 0.67 11.13 -13.98
C SER A 115 0.58 11.96 -12.71
N GLY A 116 1.55 11.77 -11.81
CA GLY A 116 1.60 12.47 -10.54
C GLY A 116 2.90 12.22 -9.78
N THR A 117 2.95 12.72 -8.55
CA THR A 117 4.07 12.52 -7.62
C THR A 117 3.57 11.64 -6.49
N LEU A 118 4.30 10.56 -6.18
CA LEU A 118 4.03 9.75 -4.99
C LEU A 118 4.62 10.46 -3.78
N MET A 119 3.77 10.73 -2.79
CA MET A 119 4.14 11.46 -1.58
C MET A 119 4.63 10.49 -0.50
N PRO A 120 5.62 10.86 0.32
CA PRO A 120 6.00 10.05 1.47
C PRO A 120 4.85 10.01 2.48
N MET A 121 4.52 8.82 2.95
CA MET A 121 3.48 8.60 3.95
C MET A 121 3.80 7.35 4.78
N VAL A 122 2.95 7.03 5.75
CA VAL A 122 3.12 5.89 6.64
C VAL A 122 1.79 5.17 6.86
N ALA A 123 1.83 3.85 6.76
CA ALA A 123 0.73 2.96 7.14
C ALA A 123 1.15 2.07 8.33
N ASN A 124 0.31 1.11 8.71
CA ASN A 124 0.58 0.25 9.87
C ASN A 124 1.65 -0.83 9.62
N ASP A 125 2.07 -1.01 8.38
CA ASP A 125 3.15 -1.88 7.90
C ASP A 125 4.47 -1.13 7.63
N GLY A 126 4.44 0.21 7.58
CA GLY A 126 5.63 1.05 7.54
C GLY A 126 5.51 2.27 6.62
N PRO A 127 6.62 3.01 6.44
CA PRO A 127 6.67 4.14 5.53
C PRO A 127 6.86 3.70 4.07
N HIS A 128 6.23 4.43 3.16
CA HIS A 128 6.31 4.22 1.71
C HIS A 128 6.02 5.53 0.96
N TYR A 129 6.05 5.48 -0.38
CA TYR A 129 5.59 6.58 -1.24
C TYR A 129 4.26 6.21 -1.90
N GLY A 130 3.23 7.05 -1.83
CA GLY A 130 1.92 6.72 -2.37
C GLY A 130 1.12 7.88 -2.95
N ASP A 131 0.09 7.54 -3.72
CA ASP A 131 -0.96 8.47 -4.18
C ASP A 131 -2.26 7.72 -4.52
N ASN A 132 -3.38 8.37 -4.32
CA ASN A 132 -4.70 7.91 -4.75
C ASN A 132 -4.91 8.25 -6.22
N VAL A 133 -5.11 7.23 -7.07
CA VAL A 133 -5.13 7.39 -8.52
C VAL A 133 -6.49 7.03 -9.12
N LYS A 134 -6.94 7.86 -10.07
CA LYS A 134 -8.09 7.58 -10.94
C LYS A 134 -7.61 7.00 -12.27
N LEU A 135 -8.18 5.88 -12.69
CA LEU A 135 -7.89 5.18 -13.94
C LEU A 135 -9.05 5.29 -14.95
N SER A 136 -8.76 4.92 -16.21
CA SER A 136 -9.76 4.77 -17.28
C SER A 136 -10.43 3.38 -17.29
N GLY A 137 -10.86 2.92 -16.11
CA GLY A 137 -11.53 1.64 -15.89
C GLY A 137 -10.61 0.39 -15.93
N PRO A 138 -11.16 -0.82 -15.81
CA PRO A 138 -10.38 -2.06 -15.86
C PRO A 138 -9.61 -2.24 -17.18
N GLY A 139 -8.46 -2.90 -17.12
CA GLY A 139 -7.64 -3.22 -18.29
C GLY A 139 -6.16 -3.41 -17.97
N ARG A 140 -5.35 -3.60 -19.01
CA ARG A 140 -3.89 -3.64 -18.91
C ARG A 140 -3.33 -2.21 -18.91
N TYR A 141 -2.34 -1.97 -18.07
CA TYR A 141 -1.69 -0.67 -17.88
C TYR A 141 -0.18 -0.83 -17.90
N ARG A 142 0.51 0.20 -18.38
CA ARG A 142 1.96 0.41 -18.18
C ARG A 142 2.17 1.46 -17.11
N LEU A 143 2.87 1.10 -16.05
CA LEU A 143 3.46 2.00 -15.08
C LEU A 143 4.87 2.37 -15.55
N LYS A 144 5.15 3.67 -15.61
CA LYS A 144 6.49 4.23 -15.55
C LYS A 144 6.67 4.89 -14.18
N LEU A 145 7.52 4.34 -13.33
CA LEU A 145 7.88 4.92 -12.04
C LEU A 145 9.27 5.56 -12.17
N THR A 146 9.37 6.85 -11.91
CA THR A 146 10.65 7.58 -11.91
C THR A 146 11.09 7.80 -10.48
N VAL A 147 12.27 7.28 -10.11
CA VAL A 147 12.89 7.44 -8.80
C VAL A 147 14.09 8.38 -8.93
N ALA A 148 14.07 9.48 -8.19
CA ALA A 148 15.15 10.45 -8.13
C ALA A 148 15.66 10.60 -6.68
N PRO A 149 16.97 10.88 -6.50
CA PRO A 149 17.49 11.19 -5.17
C PRO A 149 16.86 12.48 -4.61
N PRO A 150 17.12 12.82 -3.33
CA PRO A 150 16.71 14.10 -2.78
C PRO A 150 17.14 15.27 -3.67
N GLY A 151 16.16 16.09 -4.07
CA GLY A 151 16.34 17.17 -5.04
C GLY A 151 17.00 18.41 -4.44
N ALA A 152 17.39 19.35 -5.31
CA ALA A 152 17.85 20.68 -4.89
C ALA A 152 16.75 21.39 -4.08
N GLY A 153 17.11 21.92 -2.91
CA GLY A 153 16.16 22.57 -2.00
C GLY A 153 15.51 21.64 -0.97
N GLN A 154 15.76 20.33 -1.03
CA GLN A 154 15.39 19.44 0.07
C GLN A 154 16.41 19.56 1.23
N HIS A 155 15.93 19.48 2.46
CA HIS A 155 16.75 19.48 3.67
C HIS A 155 17.31 18.08 3.99
N PHE A 156 17.80 17.38 2.96
CA PHE A 156 18.41 16.04 3.08
C PHE A 156 19.81 16.05 2.46
N GLY A 157 20.81 16.41 3.27
CA GLY A 157 22.20 16.48 2.86
C GLY A 157 22.94 15.15 3.00
N ARG A 158 24.13 15.08 2.39
CA ARG A 158 25.10 13.98 2.62
C ARG A 158 26.37 14.52 3.24
N HIS A 159 26.98 13.74 4.13
CA HIS A 159 28.34 14.01 4.57
C HIS A 159 29.32 13.76 3.41
N VAL A 160 30.37 14.57 3.33
CA VAL A 160 31.35 14.55 2.22
C VAL A 160 32.80 14.59 2.69
N ASP A 161 33.02 14.70 4.00
CA ASP A 161 34.32 14.57 4.64
C ASP A 161 34.84 13.14 4.57
N LYS A 162 36.13 12.96 4.85
CA LYS A 162 36.79 11.66 4.72
C LYS A 162 36.37 10.68 5.82
N GLU A 163 36.05 11.20 7.00
CA GLU A 163 35.79 10.43 8.20
C GLU A 163 34.40 9.82 8.19
N THR A 164 33.41 10.54 7.64
CA THR A 164 31.98 10.17 7.74
C THR A 164 31.21 10.28 6.42
N GLY A 165 31.90 10.60 5.32
CA GLY A 165 31.25 10.83 4.03
C GLY A 165 30.64 9.59 3.39
N VAL A 166 29.60 9.83 2.59
CA VAL A 166 28.96 8.81 1.73
C VAL A 166 29.12 9.17 0.26
N ALA A 167 28.84 8.20 -0.62
CA ALA A 167 28.95 8.41 -2.07
C ALA A 167 27.98 9.49 -2.57
N GLU A 168 28.25 10.02 -3.76
CA GLU A 168 27.32 10.90 -4.44
C GLU A 168 25.96 10.23 -4.65
N TRP A 169 24.92 11.05 -4.73
CA TRP A 169 23.59 10.57 -5.07
C TRP A 169 23.54 9.97 -6.48
N PHE A 170 22.74 8.93 -6.65
CA PHE A 170 22.47 8.33 -7.95
C PHE A 170 21.72 9.31 -8.87
N LYS A 171 21.76 9.09 -10.19
CA LYS A 171 20.95 9.85 -11.14
C LYS A 171 19.52 9.28 -11.21
N PRO A 172 18.50 10.11 -11.50
CA PRO A 172 17.14 9.62 -11.68
C PRO A 172 17.07 8.44 -12.66
N PHE A 173 16.21 7.47 -12.36
CA PHE A 173 16.00 6.30 -13.20
C PHE A 173 14.54 5.88 -13.24
N ASP A 174 14.18 5.15 -14.30
CA ASP A 174 12.82 4.70 -14.58
C ASP A 174 12.68 3.20 -14.37
N LEU A 175 11.57 2.77 -13.76
CA LEU A 175 11.07 1.41 -13.84
C LEU A 175 9.85 1.40 -14.76
N ILE A 176 9.83 0.45 -15.70
CA ILE A 176 8.70 0.25 -16.62
C ILE A 176 8.10 -1.12 -16.38
N GLN A 177 6.84 -1.18 -15.98
CA GLN A 177 6.16 -2.41 -15.61
C GLN A 177 4.73 -2.41 -16.13
N ASP A 178 4.31 -3.56 -16.66
CA ASP A 178 2.92 -3.74 -17.07
C ASP A 178 2.16 -4.55 -16.03
N PHE A 179 0.90 -4.19 -15.80
CA PHE A 179 0.00 -4.92 -14.90
C PHE A 179 -1.43 -4.87 -15.42
N THR A 180 -2.26 -5.77 -14.90
CA THR A 180 -3.69 -5.79 -15.19
C THR A 180 -4.45 -5.29 -13.99
N PHE A 181 -5.19 -4.18 -14.16
CA PHE A 181 -6.12 -3.68 -13.17
C PHE A 181 -7.50 -4.29 -13.40
N ALA A 182 -7.95 -5.12 -12.47
CA ALA A 182 -9.27 -5.77 -12.49
C ALA A 182 -10.27 -5.14 -11.49
N GLY A 183 -9.89 -4.04 -10.83
CA GLY A 183 -10.60 -3.50 -9.67
C GLY A 183 -10.01 -3.98 -8.32
N ILE A 184 -10.53 -3.42 -7.23
CA ILE A 184 -10.02 -3.62 -5.86
C ILE A 184 -10.78 -4.69 -5.04
N GLY A 185 -11.66 -5.47 -5.68
CA GLY A 185 -12.54 -6.43 -5.00
C GLY A 185 -13.57 -5.76 -4.08
N LYS A 186 -14.32 -6.57 -3.30
CA LYS A 186 -15.20 -6.05 -2.23
C LYS A 186 -14.39 -5.87 -0.95
N LYS A 187 -14.55 -4.73 -0.24
CA LYS A 187 -14.00 -4.54 1.11
C LYS A 187 -14.44 -5.72 2.00
N GLY A 188 -13.47 -6.50 2.50
CA GLY A 188 -13.73 -7.61 3.43
C GLY A 188 -14.25 -8.92 2.82
N ALA A 189 -14.21 -9.09 1.49
CA ALA A 189 -14.41 -10.41 0.87
C ALA A 189 -13.04 -11.02 0.51
N TYR A 190 -12.26 -11.28 1.55
CA TYR A 190 -11.05 -12.11 1.50
C TYR A 190 -11.23 -13.23 2.50
#